data_AF-A0A251TXF6-F1
#
_entry.id   AF-A0A251TXF6-F1
#
_cell.length_a   1.000
_cell.length_b   1.000
_cell.length_c   1.000
_cell.angle_alpha   90.00
_cell.angle_beta   90.00
_cell.angle_gamma   90.00
#
_symmetry.space_group_name_H-M   'P 1'
#
loop_
_entity.id
_entity.type
_entity.pdbx_description
1 polymer ?
#
loop_
_entity_poly.entity_id
_entity_poly.type
_entity_poly.pdbx_seq_one_letter_code
_entity_poly.pdbx_strand_id
1 'polypeptide(L)'
;MSRAFMESELPSFKESNPQLEVVAELNRGQHPYLKGLYENKNERVVSVMNMTPEDVLLCATRLRNSLGRKVVKLKTRHVTKHPSVQGTWTTDMQI
;
A
#
# COMPACT_ATOMS: atom_id res chain seq x y z
N MET A 1 -9.92 15.13 -15.20
CA MET A 1 -9.55 13.76 -14.81
C MET A 1 -9.45 13.62 -13.29
N SER A 2 -8.42 14.15 -12.60
CA SER A 2 -8.34 14.06 -11.12
C SER A 2 -9.52 14.71 -10.38
N ARG A 3 -10.07 15.80 -10.94
CA ARG A 3 -11.24 16.49 -10.36
C ARG A 3 -12.51 15.63 -10.35
N ALA A 4 -12.73 14.83 -11.40
CA ALA A 4 -13.89 13.96 -11.46
C ALA A 4 -13.87 12.90 -10.34
N PHE A 5 -12.68 12.33 -10.05
CA PHE A 5 -12.51 11.41 -8.92
C PHE A 5 -12.83 12.07 -7.56
N MET A 6 -12.45 13.33 -7.36
CA MET A 6 -12.74 14.05 -6.11
C MET A 6 -14.24 14.25 -5.88
N GLU A 7 -15.01 14.40 -6.96
CA GLU A 7 -16.45 14.66 -6.90
C GLU A 7 -17.27 13.37 -6.88
N SER A 8 -16.86 12.31 -7.60
CA SER A 8 -17.61 11.06 -7.71
C SER A 8 -17.21 10.00 -6.66
N GLU A 9 -15.94 9.61 -6.62
CA GLU A 9 -15.50 8.41 -5.89
C GLU A 9 -14.98 8.72 -4.49
N LEU A 10 -14.37 9.90 -4.29
CA LEU A 10 -13.69 10.24 -3.04
C LEU A 10 -14.61 10.23 -1.80
N PRO A 11 -15.87 10.72 -1.85
CA PRO A 11 -16.77 10.65 -0.69
C PRO A 11 -17.04 9.20 -0.26
N SER A 12 -17.42 8.34 -1.21
CA SER A 12 -17.68 6.91 -0.97
C SER A 12 -16.43 6.18 -0.44
N PHE A 13 -15.26 6.52 -0.99
CA PHE A 13 -13.99 5.96 -0.54
C PHE A 13 -13.68 6.32 0.92
N LYS A 14 -13.97 7.55 1.35
CA LYS A 14 -13.79 8.00 2.74
C LYS A 14 -14.77 7.29 3.68
N GLU A 15 -16.05 7.24 3.32
CA GLU A 15 -17.09 6.57 4.13
C GLU A 15 -16.77 5.09 4.35
N SER A 16 -16.28 4.41 3.32
CA SER A 16 -15.90 2.99 3.39
C SER A 16 -14.61 2.73 4.18
N ASN A 17 -13.82 3.77 4.47
CA ASN A 17 -12.52 3.66 5.11
C ASN A 17 -12.35 4.69 6.25
N PRO A 18 -13.15 4.61 7.33
CA PRO A 18 -13.10 5.56 8.44
C PRO A 18 -11.74 5.57 9.18
N GLN A 19 -10.94 4.52 9.04
CA GLN A 19 -9.60 4.43 9.62
C GLN A 19 -8.54 5.27 8.89
N LEU A 20 -8.86 5.84 7.71
CA LEU A 20 -7.91 6.63 6.93
C LEU A 20 -8.14 8.12 7.13
N GLU A 21 -7.06 8.85 7.35
CA GLU A 21 -7.06 10.30 7.18
C GLU A 21 -6.82 10.63 5.70
N VAL A 22 -7.79 11.29 5.07
CA VAL A 22 -7.74 11.63 3.64
C VAL A 22 -7.80 13.14 3.46
N VAL A 23 -6.64 13.71 3.16
CA VAL A 23 -6.44 15.15 2.91
C VAL A 23 -6.36 15.40 1.41
N ALA A 24 -7.07 16.43 0.93
CA ALA A 24 -7.01 16.89 -0.46
C ALA A 24 -6.34 18.26 -0.54
N GLU A 25 -5.18 18.32 -1.18
CA GLU A 25 -4.40 19.55 -1.33
C GLU A 25 -4.34 19.96 -2.81
N LEU A 26 -4.52 21.26 -3.08
CA LEU A 26 -4.44 21.81 -4.42
C LEU A 26 -3.01 22.28 -4.72
N ASN A 27 -2.26 21.48 -5.48
CA ASN A 27 -0.94 21.85 -5.99
C ASN A 27 -1.04 22.43 -7.40
N ARG A 28 -0.94 23.77 -7.51
CA ARG A 28 -1.03 24.47 -8.81
C ARG A 28 0.22 24.25 -9.65
N GLY A 29 0.04 24.05 -10.96
CA GLY A 29 1.14 23.90 -11.92
C GLY A 29 1.90 22.57 -11.84
N GLN A 30 1.42 21.61 -11.03
CA GLN A 30 2.01 20.28 -10.91
C GLN A 30 1.06 19.20 -11.42
N HIS A 31 1.62 18.08 -11.85
CA HIS A 31 0.83 16.91 -12.21
C HIS A 31 0.20 16.28 -10.97
N PRO A 32 -1.06 15.81 -11.08
CA PRO A 32 -1.75 15.23 -9.94
C PRO A 32 -1.11 13.91 -9.53
N TYR A 33 -1.01 13.68 -8.23
CA TYR A 33 -0.49 12.46 -7.63
C TYR A 33 -1.28 12.10 -6.37
N LEU A 34 -1.23 10.82 -6.00
CA LEU A 34 -1.66 10.32 -4.71
C LEU A 34 -0.43 10.05 -3.84
N LYS A 35 -0.52 10.40 -2.57
CA LYS A 35 0.53 10.16 -1.58
C LYS A 35 -0.06 9.39 -0.40
N GLY A 36 0.48 8.20 -0.14
CA GLY A 36 0.18 7.40 1.05
C GLY A 36 1.27 7.61 2.10
N LEU A 37 0.86 7.97 3.31
CA LEU A 37 1.70 8.01 4.51
C LEU A 37 1.34 6.81 5.38
N TYR A 38 2.36 6.09 5.86
CA TYR A 38 2.15 4.85 6.62
C TYR A 38 2.73 4.98 8.03
N GLU A 39 2.21 4.20 8.98
CA GLU A 39 2.66 4.21 10.38
C GLU A 39 4.15 3.92 10.54
N ASN A 40 4.74 3.14 9.62
CA ASN A 40 6.17 2.87 9.60
C ASN A 40 7.02 4.05 9.09
N LYS A 41 6.43 5.25 8.97
CA LYS A 41 7.04 6.51 8.51
C LYS A 41 7.50 6.52 7.05
N ASN A 42 7.19 5.46 6.29
CA ASN A 42 7.43 5.48 4.86
C ASN A 42 6.34 6.25 4.15
N GLU A 43 6.68 6.73 2.97
CA GLU A 43 5.75 7.35 2.03
C GLU A 43 5.75 6.60 0.70
N ARG A 44 4.61 6.63 0.00
CA ARG A 44 4.50 6.11 -1.35
C ARG A 44 3.72 7.08 -2.22
N VAL A 45 4.35 7.52 -3.30
CA VAL A 45 3.76 8.44 -4.27
C VAL A 45 3.42 7.69 -5.55
N VAL A 46 2.24 7.97 -6.11
CA VAL A 46 1.78 7.44 -7.39
C VAL A 46 1.24 8.60 -8.21
N SER A 47 1.85 8.86 -9.38
CA SER A 47 1.31 9.84 -10.34
C SER A 47 -0.01 9.33 -10.91
N VAL A 48 -0.99 10.22 -11.05
CA VAL A 48 -2.33 9.92 -11.62
C VAL A 48 -2.65 10.82 -12.80
N MET A 49 -1.62 11.33 -13.47
CA MET A 49 -1.76 12.12 -14.70
C MET A 49 -2.52 11.30 -15.76
N ASN A 50 -3.52 11.93 -16.40
CA ASN A 50 -4.28 11.38 -17.52
C ASN A 50 -4.99 10.03 -17.25
N MET A 51 -5.16 9.67 -15.98
CA MET A 51 -5.92 8.47 -15.59
C MET A 51 -7.42 8.74 -15.50
N THR A 52 -8.24 7.72 -15.73
CA THR A 52 -9.69 7.79 -15.51
C THR A 52 -10.01 7.77 -14.00
N PRO A 53 -11.18 8.25 -13.55
CA PRO A 53 -11.55 8.20 -12.14
C PRO A 53 -11.50 6.78 -11.53
N GLU A 54 -11.88 5.77 -12.32
CA GLU A 54 -11.84 4.36 -11.94
C GLU A 54 -10.39 3.87 -11.72
N ASP A 55 -9.47 4.24 -12.62
CA ASP A 55 -8.05 3.93 -12.46
C ASP A 55 -7.46 4.62 -11.23
N VAL A 56 -7.86 5.86 -10.96
CA VAL A 56 -7.43 6.60 -9.75
C VAL A 56 -7.96 5.91 -8.49
N LEU A 57 -9.22 5.45 -8.49
CA LEU A 57 -9.79 4.67 -7.39
C LEU A 57 -9.03 3.36 -7.16
N LEU A 58 -8.64 2.68 -8.24
CA LEU A 58 -7.82 1.47 -8.14
C LEU A 58 -6.45 1.78 -7.53
N CYS A 59 -5.80 2.88 -7.94
CA CYS A 59 -4.55 3.33 -7.34
C CYS A 59 -4.71 3.69 -5.86
N ALA A 60 -5.76 4.40 -5.47
CA ALA A 60 -6.07 4.71 -4.07
C ALA A 60 -6.28 3.45 -3.24
N THR A 61 -7.06 2.49 -3.76
CA THR A 61 -7.30 1.18 -3.13
C THR A 61 -6.01 0.39 -2.95
N ARG A 62 -5.10 0.42 -3.93
CA ARG A 62 -3.77 -0.22 -3.83
C ARG A 62 -2.92 0.41 -2.74
N LEU A 63 -2.93 1.74 -2.61
CA LEU A 63 -2.21 2.43 -1.53
C LEU A 63 -2.77 2.05 -0.17
N ARG A 64 -4.10 2.09 -0.02
CA ARG A 64 -4.83 1.68 1.19
C ARG A 64 -4.49 0.26 1.63
N ASN A 65 -4.43 -0.68 0.68
CA ASN A 65 -4.16 -2.09 0.99
C ASN A 65 -2.66 -2.40 1.16
N SER A 66 -1.78 -1.43 0.98
CA SER A 66 -0.34 -1.65 1.07
C SER A 66 0.20 -1.44 2.48
N LEU A 67 1.29 -2.14 2.81
CA LEU A 67 1.92 -2.09 4.14
C LEU A 67 2.89 -0.92 4.33
N GLY A 68 3.06 -0.06 3.32
CA GLY A 68 4.10 0.97 3.32
C GLY A 68 5.54 0.44 3.33
N ARG A 69 5.77 -0.86 3.09
CA ARG A 69 7.13 -1.40 2.99
C ARG A 69 7.73 -1.10 1.63
N LYS A 70 9.04 -0.83 1.59
CA LYS A 70 9.78 -0.71 0.33
C LYS A 70 9.60 -1.98 -0.50
N VAL A 71 9.28 -1.81 -1.79
CA VAL A 71 9.14 -2.94 -2.71
C VAL A 71 10.52 -3.52 -2.97
N VAL A 72 10.75 -4.72 -2.46
CA VAL A 72 11.99 -5.48 -2.62
C VAL A 72 11.68 -6.89 -3.09
N LYS A 73 12.60 -7.51 -3.82
CA LYS A 73 12.45 -8.90 -4.24
C LYS A 73 12.36 -9.81 -3.00
N LEU A 74 11.31 -10.61 -2.94
CA LEU A 74 11.12 -11.58 -1.87
C LEU A 74 12.16 -12.70 -1.99
N LYS A 75 12.91 -12.98 -0.91
CA LYS A 75 13.90 -14.06 -0.89
C LYS A 75 13.26 -15.43 -0.67
N THR A 76 12.33 -15.53 0.28
CA THR A 76 11.62 -16.77 0.63
C THR A 76 10.13 -16.49 0.78
N ARG A 77 9.28 -17.42 0.32
CA ARG A 77 7.82 -17.28 0.42
C ARG A 77 7.29 -17.55 1.82
N HIS A 78 7.95 -18.44 2.56
CA HIS A 78 7.57 -18.84 3.90
C HIS A 78 8.58 -18.29 4.91
N VAL A 79 8.08 -17.62 5.94
CA VAL A 79 8.87 -17.08 7.05
C VAL A 79 8.32 -17.68 8.34
N THR A 80 9.13 -18.52 9.00
CA THR A 80 8.80 -19.08 10.32
C THR A 80 9.93 -18.79 11.29
N LYS A 81 9.58 -18.45 12.54
CA LYS A 81 10.54 -18.32 13.64
C LYS A 81 10.85 -19.66 14.30
N HIS A 82 9.97 -20.65 14.11
CA HIS A 82 10.07 -21.98 14.71
C HIS A 82 9.96 -23.03 13.60
N PRO A 83 11.07 -23.37 12.94
CA PRO A 83 11.05 -24.24 11.76
C PRO A 83 10.84 -25.72 12.08
N SER A 84 11.12 -26.17 13.31
CA SER A 84 10.95 -27.56 13.73
C SER A 84 10.43 -27.65 15.16
N VAL A 85 9.62 -28.68 15.42
CA VAL A 85 9.12 -29.03 16.77
C VAL A 85 10.01 -30.09 17.43
N GLN A 86 10.58 -31.01 16.65
CA GLN A 86 11.36 -32.15 17.15
C GLN A 86 12.88 -31.89 17.15
N GLY A 87 13.30 -30.65 16.90
CA GLY A 87 14.69 -30.30 16.68
C GLY A 87 15.08 -30.30 15.20
N THR A 88 16.16 -29.60 14.88
CA THR A 88 16.78 -29.65 13.56
C THR A 88 17.77 -30.82 13.53
N TRP A 89 17.98 -31.41 12.37
CA TRP A 89 18.97 -32.46 12.19
C TRP A 89 20.37 -32.00 12.61
N THR A 90 21.09 -32.84 13.36
CA THR A 90 22.49 -32.62 13.79
C THR A 90 23.30 -33.90 13.65
N THR A 91 24.60 -33.80 13.35
CA THR A 91 25.49 -34.96 13.16
C THR A 91 25.57 -35.88 14.39
N ASP A 92 25.42 -35.33 15.60
CA ASP A 92 25.47 -36.08 16.86
C ASP A 92 24.19 -36.90 17.14
N MET A 93 23.19 -36.83 16.26
CA MET A 93 22.00 -37.68 16.35
C MET A 93 22.40 -39.13 16.02
N GLN A 94 22.62 -39.93 17.07
CA GLN A 94 22.64 -41.38 16.95
C GLN A 94 21.20 -41.88 16.77
N ILE A 95 21.02 -42.77 15.79
CA ILE A 95 19.75 -43.47 15.48
C ILE A 95 19.53 -44.58 16.51
#